data_AF-A0AAN8FFP5-F1
#
_entry.id   AF-A0AAN8FFP5-F1
#
_cell.length_a   1.000
_cell.length_b   1.000
_cell.length_c   1.000
_cell.angle_alpha   90.00
_cell.angle_beta   90.00
_cell.angle_gamma   90.00
#
_symmetry.space_group_name_H-M   'P 1'
#
loop_
_entity.id
_entity.type
_entity.pdbx_description
1 polymer ?
#
loop_
_entity_poly.entity_id
_entity_poly.type
_entity_poly.pdbx_seq_one_letter_code
_entity_poly.pdbx_strand_id
1 'polypeptide(L)'
;MGLLDIIKSFKSNNGREIRILLLGLDNAGKTSILKQLSAEEITNVTPTRGFNVKSVVTNGDIRLNVWDIGGQRSIRPFWSNYFENTDALIYVIDSSDRRRFDETSVELMELLDEEKLSRVPVLIFANKQDLVSSAPASEISKRLKLTEIRDRTLTSSHPVSEEKFKEEVEKAVELLYDADHLYYFFTDRDGTLKSYACSYPSSIQPAYSGVIQAQFARRCAQTCCILTTAPMMHVGVLDVSTIPPGYYYYGASAGREWFIDPANKFKDTSIPEKHLQLLDQVFQNIQQLLERQEFRVFTWVGSGLQKHYGHVTIAHQDIYGSVSNELSEELFDEIHHIVSMLDPDSNILDVKKTKLDTKVVLKVSLIENSIQSLKKIMKFVPY
;
A
#
# COMPACT_ATOMS: atom_id res chain seq x y z
N MET A 1 20.78 16.98 25.62
CA MET A 1 20.17 17.49 24.37
C MET A 1 21.01 18.66 23.88
N GLY A 2 21.53 18.56 22.65
CA GLY A 2 22.35 19.62 22.06
C GLY A 2 21.49 20.73 21.44
N LEU A 3 22.13 21.84 21.06
CA LEU A 3 21.49 22.97 20.39
C LEU A 3 20.73 22.56 19.12
N LEU A 4 21.24 21.55 18.39
CA LEU A 4 20.59 21.00 17.19
C LEU A 4 19.28 20.26 17.50
N ASP A 5 19.20 19.58 18.65
CA ASP A 5 17.97 18.88 19.07
C ASP A 5 16.87 19.89 19.43
N ILE A 6 17.28 21.00 20.06
CA ILE A 6 16.41 22.12 20.40
C ILE A 6 15.90 22.82 19.12
N ILE A 7 16.76 23.01 18.11
CA ILE A 7 16.34 23.60 16.82
C ILE A 7 15.41 22.66 16.05
N LYS A 8 15.61 21.35 16.13
CA LYS A 8 14.71 20.34 15.53
C LYS A 8 13.35 20.30 16.24
N SER A 9 13.29 20.49 17.57
CA SER A 9 12.03 20.53 18.29
C SER A 9 11.18 21.76 17.93
N PHE A 10 11.80 22.87 17.54
CA PHE A 10 11.11 24.05 17.00
C PHE A 10 10.56 23.85 15.57
N LYS A 11 10.99 22.80 14.85
CA LYS A 11 10.52 22.44 13.50
C LYS A 11 9.31 21.48 13.52
N SER A 12 8.52 21.47 14.58
CA SER A 12 7.25 20.75 14.61
C SER A 12 6.22 21.46 13.73
N ASN A 13 6.09 21.01 12.48
CA ASN A 13 4.95 21.30 11.60
C ASN A 13 4.48 19.99 10.94
N ASN A 14 3.55 19.31 11.61
CA ASN A 14 2.38 18.58 11.10
C ASN A 14 2.51 17.73 9.81
N GLY A 15 3.58 16.94 9.65
CA GLY A 15 3.66 15.90 8.62
C GLY A 15 4.65 14.80 8.98
N ARG A 16 4.36 13.55 8.62
CA ARG A 16 5.29 12.42 8.84
C ARG A 16 6.35 12.48 7.73
N GLU A 17 7.54 12.96 8.06
CA GLU A 17 8.68 12.97 7.14
C GLU A 17 9.39 11.61 7.20
N ILE A 18 9.62 11.00 6.05
CA ILE A 18 10.35 9.73 5.91
C ILE A 18 11.63 10.01 5.13
N ARG A 19 12.78 9.71 5.71
CA ARG A 19 14.10 9.87 5.08
C ARG A 19 14.52 8.59 4.38
N ILE A 20 14.60 8.66 3.05
CA ILE A 20 15.04 7.55 2.20
C ILE A 20 16.46 7.83 1.72
N LEU A 21 17.37 6.89 1.93
CA LEU A 21 18.74 6.96 1.41
C LEU A 21 18.83 6.12 0.13
N LEU A 22 19.34 6.68 -0.95
CA LEU A 22 19.48 6.03 -2.26
C LEU A 22 20.96 5.82 -2.60
N LEU A 23 21.42 4.57 -2.52
CA LEU A 23 22.81 4.16 -2.73
C LEU A 23 22.93 3.08 -3.83
N GLY A 24 24.18 2.74 -4.17
CA GLY A 24 24.53 1.83 -5.27
C GLY A 24 25.67 2.38 -6.12
N LEU A 25 26.24 1.55 -6.98
CA LEU A 25 27.38 1.95 -7.81
C LEU A 25 27.05 3.14 -8.73
N ASP A 26 28.10 3.81 -9.23
CA ASP A 26 27.96 4.75 -10.33
C ASP A 26 27.31 4.09 -11.55
N ASN A 27 26.56 4.89 -12.31
CA ASN A 27 25.78 4.45 -13.47
C ASN A 27 24.62 3.45 -13.17
N ALA A 28 24.35 3.10 -11.91
CA ALA A 28 23.22 2.23 -11.56
C ALA A 28 21.83 2.81 -11.89
N GLY A 29 21.72 4.13 -12.10
CA GLY A 29 20.47 4.82 -12.45
C GLY A 29 19.74 5.46 -11.26
N LYS A 30 20.42 5.65 -10.12
CA LYS A 30 19.87 6.29 -8.91
C LYS A 30 19.19 7.64 -9.17
N THR A 31 19.92 8.58 -9.77
CA THR A 31 19.39 9.92 -10.09
C THR A 31 18.21 9.86 -11.07
N SER A 32 18.21 8.91 -12.01
CA SER A 32 17.07 8.70 -12.92
C SER A 32 15.82 8.23 -12.18
N ILE A 33 15.98 7.32 -11.21
CA ILE A 33 14.88 6.87 -10.34
C ILE A 33 14.36 8.05 -9.50
N LEU A 34 15.26 8.86 -8.91
CA LEU A 34 14.86 10.04 -8.14
C LEU A 34 14.06 11.05 -8.97
N LYS A 35 14.52 11.34 -10.19
CA LYS A 35 13.80 12.21 -11.13
C LYS A 35 12.44 11.65 -11.49
N GLN A 36 12.34 10.35 -11.79
CA GLN A 36 11.06 9.70 -12.06
C GLN A 36 10.09 9.82 -10.87
N LEU A 37 10.57 9.56 -9.65
CA LEU A 37 9.77 9.68 -8.42
C LEU A 37 9.31 11.12 -8.15
N SER A 38 10.08 12.10 -8.61
CA SER A 38 9.78 13.52 -8.46
C SER A 38 9.00 14.10 -9.64
N ALA A 39 8.56 13.25 -10.59
CA ALA A 39 7.90 13.66 -11.84
C ALA A 39 8.70 14.68 -12.68
N GLU A 40 10.04 14.58 -12.65
CA GLU A 40 10.95 15.41 -13.44
C GLU A 40 11.37 14.71 -14.74
N GLU A 41 11.71 15.51 -15.76
CA GLU A 41 12.25 14.97 -17.01
C GLU A 41 13.61 14.27 -16.80
N ILE A 42 13.70 13.03 -17.28
CA ILE A 42 14.92 12.21 -17.29
C ILE A 42 15.74 12.51 -18.55
N THR A 43 16.06 13.77 -18.77
CA THR A 43 17.00 14.20 -19.83
C THR A 43 18.32 14.67 -19.21
N ASN A 44 19.42 14.45 -19.92
CA ASN A 44 20.77 14.95 -19.59
C ASN A 44 21.25 14.63 -18.16
N VAL A 45 21.01 13.41 -17.67
CA VAL A 45 21.48 13.00 -16.32
C VAL A 45 23.00 12.80 -16.33
N THR A 46 23.72 13.67 -15.63
CA THR A 46 25.18 13.58 -15.45
C THR A 46 25.54 12.84 -14.16
N PRO A 47 26.73 12.20 -14.05
CA PRO A 47 27.17 11.55 -12.82
C PRO A 47 27.16 12.48 -11.61
N THR A 48 26.47 12.08 -10.53
CA THR A 48 26.40 12.85 -9.28
C THR A 48 27.77 12.89 -8.61
N ARG A 49 28.30 14.11 -8.41
CA ARG A 49 29.60 14.37 -7.75
C ARG A 49 29.52 14.48 -6.22
N GLY A 50 28.33 14.75 -5.69
CA GLY A 50 28.07 14.88 -4.25
C GLY A 50 26.79 14.13 -3.91
N PHE A 51 25.72 14.89 -3.68
CA PHE A 51 24.40 14.34 -3.40
C PHE A 51 23.30 15.24 -3.97
N ASN A 52 22.12 14.67 -4.19
CA ASN A 52 20.88 15.39 -4.47
C ASN A 52 19.86 15.06 -3.38
N VAL A 53 19.06 16.04 -2.96
CA VAL A 53 17.93 15.83 -2.05
C VAL A 53 16.66 16.31 -2.72
N LYS A 54 15.63 15.46 -2.74
CA LYS A 54 14.28 15.83 -3.17
C LYS A 54 13.26 15.39 -2.16
N SER A 55 12.30 16.27 -1.90
CA SER A 55 11.12 15.97 -1.09
C SER A 55 9.97 15.65 -2.03
N VAL A 56 9.52 14.40 -2.03
CA VAL A 56 8.35 13.95 -2.80
C VAL A 56 7.15 13.91 -1.84
N VAL A 57 6.14 14.72 -2.13
CA VAL A 57 4.90 14.74 -1.35
C VAL A 57 3.95 13.70 -1.95
N THR A 58 3.50 12.76 -1.13
CA THR A 58 2.47 11.79 -1.52
C THR A 58 1.07 12.31 -1.13
N ASN A 59 0.02 11.73 -1.70
CA ASN A 59 -1.38 12.20 -1.56
C ASN A 59 -1.96 12.19 -0.12
N GLY A 60 -1.18 11.86 0.92
CA GLY A 60 -1.62 11.72 2.31
C GLY A 60 -0.75 12.45 3.33
N ASP A 61 -0.24 13.65 3.01
CA ASP A 61 0.60 14.49 3.89
C ASP A 61 1.94 13.85 4.33
N ILE A 62 2.33 12.71 3.74
CA ILE A 62 3.65 12.08 3.95
C ILE A 62 4.65 12.70 2.98
N ARG A 63 5.76 13.21 3.53
CA ARG A 63 6.89 13.75 2.77
C ARG A 63 8.02 12.74 2.75
N LEU A 64 8.36 12.26 1.55
CA LEU A 64 9.51 11.39 1.33
C LEU A 64 10.73 12.26 1.00
N ASN A 65 11.66 12.36 1.93
CA ASN A 65 12.93 13.06 1.74
C ASN A 65 13.97 12.06 1.21
N VAL A 66 14.16 12.04 -0.11
CA VAL A 66 15.06 11.09 -0.78
C VAL A 66 16.44 11.72 -1.00
N TRP A 67 17.47 11.04 -0.51
CA TRP A 67 18.88 11.43 -0.58
C TRP A 67 19.62 10.54 -1.59
N ASP A 68 19.84 11.05 -2.81
CA ASP A 68 20.63 10.39 -3.86
C ASP A 68 22.11 10.75 -3.70
N ILE A 69 22.94 9.77 -3.34
CA ILE A 69 24.38 9.98 -3.12
C ILE A 69 25.17 9.47 -4.32
N GLY A 70 26.22 10.18 -4.73
CA GLY A 70 27.12 9.75 -5.79
C GLY A 70 27.71 8.35 -5.53
N GLY A 71 27.70 7.50 -6.57
CA GLY A 71 28.16 6.10 -6.48
C GLY A 71 29.58 5.85 -6.98
N GLN A 72 30.28 6.91 -7.40
CA GLN A 72 31.65 6.80 -7.89
C GLN A 72 32.56 6.31 -6.78
N ARG A 73 33.54 5.47 -7.09
CA ARG A 73 34.44 4.87 -6.09
C ARG A 73 35.12 5.90 -5.17
N SER A 74 35.41 7.10 -5.68
CA SER A 74 35.96 8.22 -4.89
C SER A 74 34.98 8.85 -3.89
N ILE A 75 33.67 8.63 -4.06
CA ILE A 75 32.60 9.21 -3.24
C ILE A 75 32.12 8.23 -2.16
N ARG A 76 32.21 6.91 -2.40
CA ARG A 76 31.70 5.87 -1.49
C ARG A 76 32.22 5.96 -0.05
N PRO A 77 33.48 6.33 0.23
CA PRO A 77 33.95 6.53 1.60
C PRO A 77 33.16 7.58 2.40
N PHE A 78 32.47 8.49 1.71
CA PHE A 78 31.64 9.53 2.33
C PHE A 78 30.18 9.11 2.52
N TRP A 79 29.78 7.90 2.11
CA TRP A 79 28.41 7.39 2.30
C TRP A 79 28.01 7.35 3.79
N SER A 80 28.97 7.00 4.67
CA SER A 80 28.75 6.91 6.11
C SER A 80 28.30 8.21 6.78
N ASN A 81 28.57 9.36 6.14
CA ASN A 81 28.09 10.67 6.58
C ASN A 81 26.56 10.81 6.46
N TYR A 82 25.89 9.92 5.73
CA TYR A 82 24.46 10.00 5.44
C TYR A 82 23.63 8.90 6.10
N PHE A 83 24.22 7.99 6.87
CA PHE A 83 23.49 6.84 7.44
C PHE A 83 22.53 7.22 8.57
N GLU A 84 22.89 8.19 9.40
CA GLU A 84 22.09 8.54 10.60
C GLU A 84 20.70 9.07 10.25
N ASN A 85 19.68 8.63 11.00
CA ASN A 85 18.27 8.98 10.78
C ASN A 85 17.78 8.56 9.37
N THR A 86 18.20 7.39 8.89
CA THR A 86 17.65 6.79 7.66
C THR A 86 16.47 5.90 8.02
N ASP A 87 15.29 6.17 7.47
CA ASP A 87 14.09 5.36 7.68
C ASP A 87 13.99 4.19 6.70
N ALA A 88 14.56 4.34 5.50
CA ALA A 88 14.65 3.28 4.50
C ALA A 88 15.88 3.46 3.60
N LEU A 89 16.48 2.34 3.17
CA LEU A 89 17.57 2.31 2.20
C LEU A 89 17.06 1.72 0.89
N ILE A 90 17.29 2.41 -0.22
CA ILE A 90 17.12 1.86 -1.57
C ILE A 90 18.51 1.66 -2.16
N TYR A 91 18.87 0.42 -2.49
CA TYR A 91 20.13 0.07 -3.13
C TYR A 91 19.89 -0.31 -4.59
N VAL A 92 20.46 0.46 -5.52
CA VAL A 92 20.20 0.32 -6.96
C VAL A 92 21.35 -0.43 -7.64
N ILE A 93 21.00 -1.44 -8.41
CA ILE A 93 21.94 -2.28 -9.17
C ILE A 93 21.65 -2.12 -10.66
N ASP A 94 22.70 -1.87 -11.45
CA ASP A 94 22.62 -1.99 -12.92
C ASP A 94 22.58 -3.47 -13.30
N SER A 95 21.41 -3.98 -13.71
CA SER A 95 21.26 -5.40 -14.04
C SER A 95 22.01 -5.81 -15.30
N SER A 96 22.37 -4.86 -16.16
CA SER A 96 23.12 -5.11 -17.40
C SER A 96 24.63 -5.20 -17.18
N ASP A 97 25.13 -4.67 -16.07
CA ASP A 97 26.56 -4.59 -15.76
C ASP A 97 27.05 -5.79 -14.94
N ARG A 98 26.96 -6.97 -15.56
CA ARG A 98 27.32 -8.27 -14.95
C ARG A 98 28.78 -8.32 -14.45
N ARG A 99 29.67 -7.45 -14.95
CA ARG A 99 31.09 -7.39 -14.57
C ARG A 99 31.31 -6.79 -13.18
N ARG A 100 30.39 -5.92 -12.73
CA ARG A 100 30.48 -5.23 -11.43
C ARG A 100 29.54 -5.84 -10.37
N PHE A 101 29.01 -7.04 -10.60
CA PHE A 101 28.17 -7.73 -9.61
C PHE A 101 28.93 -8.08 -8.33
N ASP A 102 30.20 -8.45 -8.42
CA ASP A 102 31.00 -8.72 -7.22
C ASP A 102 31.30 -7.43 -6.47
N GLU A 103 31.64 -6.35 -7.19
CA GLU A 103 31.87 -5.01 -6.61
C GLU A 103 30.61 -4.51 -5.88
N THR A 104 29.44 -4.55 -6.52
CA THR A 104 28.20 -4.10 -5.89
C THR A 104 27.78 -5.00 -4.74
N SER A 105 28.12 -6.30 -4.77
CA SER A 105 27.86 -7.22 -3.68
C SER A 105 28.66 -6.87 -2.43
N VAL A 106 29.96 -6.57 -2.58
CA VAL A 106 30.82 -6.17 -1.46
C VAL A 106 30.27 -4.90 -0.81
N GLU A 107 29.99 -3.86 -1.61
CA GLU A 107 29.47 -2.59 -1.12
C GLU A 107 28.10 -2.74 -0.44
N LEU A 108 27.22 -3.61 -0.95
CA LEU A 108 25.94 -3.89 -0.30
C LEU A 108 26.13 -4.60 1.05
N MET A 109 27.01 -5.59 1.14
CA MET A 109 27.25 -6.31 2.40
C MET A 109 27.85 -5.38 3.46
N GLU A 110 28.81 -4.53 3.08
CA GLU A 110 29.36 -3.50 3.97
C GLU A 110 28.26 -2.57 4.51
N LEU A 111 27.30 -2.16 3.67
CA LEU A 111 26.16 -1.35 4.11
C LEU A 111 25.20 -2.09 5.05
N LEU A 112 25.03 -3.41 4.86
CA LEU A 112 24.13 -4.23 5.69
C LEU A 112 24.72 -4.50 7.08
N ASP A 113 26.04 -4.61 7.16
CA ASP A 113 26.78 -4.78 8.42
C ASP A 113 26.89 -3.49 9.23
N GLU A 114 26.53 -2.33 8.66
CA GLU A 114 26.67 -1.06 9.36
C GLU A 114 25.65 -0.85 10.48
N GLU A 115 26.16 -0.56 11.67
CA GLU A 115 25.36 -0.41 12.89
C GLU A 115 24.32 0.71 12.75
N LYS A 116 24.70 1.82 12.10
CA LYS A 116 23.80 2.97 11.85
C LYS A 116 22.66 2.65 10.89
N LEU A 117 22.79 1.60 10.09
CA LEU A 117 21.77 1.11 9.17
C LEU A 117 21.11 -0.18 9.68
N SER A 118 21.42 -0.61 10.91
CA SER A 118 20.79 -1.76 11.54
C SER A 118 19.27 -1.57 11.60
N ARG A 119 18.53 -2.63 11.23
CA ARG A 119 17.05 -2.64 11.16
C ARG A 119 16.41 -1.68 10.15
N VAL A 120 17.19 -0.88 9.43
CA VAL A 120 16.66 -0.04 8.34
C VAL A 120 16.15 -0.97 7.23
N PRO A 121 14.87 -0.90 6.81
CA PRO A 121 14.39 -1.71 5.70
C PRO A 121 15.16 -1.38 4.41
N VAL A 122 15.60 -2.41 3.69
CA VAL A 122 16.37 -2.28 2.44
C VAL A 122 15.54 -2.76 1.26
N LEU A 123 15.37 -1.90 0.26
CA LEU A 123 14.83 -2.25 -1.04
C LEU A 123 15.98 -2.35 -2.04
N ILE A 124 16.14 -3.52 -2.65
CA ILE A 124 17.13 -3.74 -3.71
C ILE A 124 16.45 -3.58 -5.06
N PHE A 125 16.87 -2.58 -5.82
CA PHE A 125 16.30 -2.25 -7.11
C PHE A 125 17.19 -2.81 -8.23
N ALA A 126 16.79 -3.94 -8.81
CA ALA A 126 17.42 -4.52 -10.00
C ALA A 126 17.02 -3.69 -11.24
N ASN A 127 17.76 -2.62 -11.51
CA ASN A 127 17.42 -1.60 -12.50
C ASN A 127 17.87 -1.99 -13.92
N LYS A 128 17.39 -1.24 -14.93
CA LYS A 128 17.69 -1.42 -16.36
C LYS A 128 17.20 -2.74 -16.98
N GLN A 129 16.10 -3.29 -16.45
CA GLN A 129 15.51 -4.54 -16.95
C GLN A 129 14.94 -4.43 -18.38
N ASP A 130 14.86 -3.23 -18.92
CA ASP A 130 14.54 -2.94 -20.32
C ASP A 130 15.65 -3.39 -21.30
N LEU A 131 16.90 -3.52 -20.84
CA LEU A 131 18.03 -3.92 -21.67
C LEU A 131 18.08 -5.46 -21.83
N VAL A 132 18.32 -5.92 -23.07
CA VAL A 132 18.41 -7.36 -23.39
C VAL A 132 19.54 -8.08 -22.63
N SER A 133 20.62 -7.36 -22.29
CA SER A 133 21.76 -7.91 -21.54
C SER A 133 21.50 -8.05 -20.03
N SER A 134 20.37 -7.54 -19.53
CA SER A 134 20.09 -7.50 -18.10
C SER A 134 19.88 -8.87 -17.49
N ALA A 135 20.53 -9.09 -16.35
CA ALA A 135 20.30 -10.26 -15.53
C ALA A 135 18.92 -10.16 -14.85
N PRO A 136 18.14 -11.25 -14.81
CA PRO A 136 16.89 -11.26 -14.07
C PRO A 136 17.17 -11.08 -12.56
N ALA A 137 16.23 -10.46 -11.85
CA ALA A 137 16.35 -10.22 -10.41
C ALA A 137 16.67 -11.50 -9.60
N SER A 138 16.19 -12.67 -10.04
CA SER A 138 16.51 -13.96 -9.42
C SER A 138 17.99 -14.35 -9.54
N GLU A 139 18.66 -13.99 -10.64
CA GLU A 139 20.10 -14.24 -10.81
C GLU A 139 20.91 -13.31 -9.89
N ILE A 140 20.55 -12.02 -9.87
CA ILE A 140 21.16 -11.00 -9.00
C ILE A 140 21.02 -11.42 -7.53
N SER A 141 19.82 -11.83 -7.12
CA SER A 141 19.55 -12.28 -5.75
C SER A 141 20.43 -13.44 -5.32
N LYS A 142 20.70 -14.40 -6.22
CA LYS A 142 21.59 -15.54 -5.95
C LYS A 142 23.05 -15.09 -5.85
N ARG A 143 23.52 -14.27 -6.80
CA ARG A 143 24.91 -13.81 -6.83
C ARG A 143 25.28 -12.95 -5.63
N LEU A 144 24.39 -12.04 -5.22
CA LEU A 144 24.59 -11.18 -4.06
C LEU A 144 24.26 -11.88 -2.74
N LYS A 145 23.87 -13.16 -2.79
CA LYS A 145 23.51 -13.97 -1.62
C LYS A 145 22.45 -13.30 -0.73
N LEU A 146 21.49 -12.62 -1.34
CA LEU A 146 20.48 -11.85 -0.61
C LEU A 146 19.62 -12.72 0.32
N THR A 147 19.52 -14.02 0.02
CA THR A 147 18.84 -15.02 0.86
C THR A 147 19.57 -15.33 2.17
N GLU A 148 20.84 -14.95 2.29
CA GLU A 148 21.64 -15.13 3.51
C GLU A 148 21.46 -13.97 4.50
N ILE A 149 20.80 -12.88 4.11
CA ILE A 149 20.45 -11.76 4.98
C ILE A 149 19.35 -12.22 5.94
N ARG A 150 19.65 -12.31 7.24
CA ARG A 150 18.72 -12.87 8.26
C ARG A 150 18.10 -11.84 9.18
N ASP A 151 18.80 -10.74 9.44
CA ASP A 151 18.43 -9.70 10.41
C ASP A 151 17.21 -8.85 9.99
N ARG A 152 16.75 -8.98 8.73
CA ARG A 152 15.64 -8.20 8.15
C ARG A 152 14.61 -9.05 7.41
N THR A 153 14.42 -10.29 7.84
CA THR A 153 13.47 -11.26 7.23
C THR A 153 12.08 -11.21 7.86
N LEU A 154 11.06 -11.73 7.15
CA LEU A 154 9.69 -11.85 7.69
C LEU A 154 9.62 -12.75 8.93
N THR A 155 10.55 -13.70 9.04
CA THR A 155 10.64 -14.67 10.14
C THR A 155 10.71 -14.00 11.51
N SER A 156 11.48 -12.91 11.64
CA SER A 156 11.65 -12.20 12.91
C SER A 156 10.42 -11.39 13.33
N SER A 157 9.44 -11.22 12.44
CA SER A 157 8.19 -10.49 12.69
C SER A 157 7.03 -11.40 13.12
N HIS A 158 7.25 -12.71 13.22
CA HIS A 158 6.21 -13.66 13.61
C HIS A 158 5.85 -13.51 15.11
N PRO A 159 4.56 -13.48 15.50
CA PRO A 159 4.15 -13.12 16.87
C PRO A 159 4.49 -14.18 17.95
N VAL A 160 4.81 -15.41 17.55
CA VAL A 160 5.10 -16.52 18.48
C VAL A 160 6.60 -16.77 18.57
N SER A 161 7.21 -17.29 17.50
CA SER A 161 8.66 -17.47 17.37
C SER A 161 9.05 -17.68 15.90
N GLU A 162 10.36 -17.64 15.62
CA GLU A 162 10.93 -17.94 14.31
C GLU A 162 10.76 -19.42 13.92
N GLU A 163 10.81 -20.34 14.89
CA GLU A 163 10.61 -21.77 14.67
C GLU A 163 9.16 -22.05 14.26
N LYS A 164 8.20 -21.39 14.92
CA LYS A 164 6.78 -21.54 14.58
C LYS A 164 6.50 -21.05 13.16
N PHE A 165 7.12 -19.95 12.76
CA PHE A 165 7.03 -19.44 11.39
C PHE A 165 7.50 -20.48 10.36
N LYS A 166 8.66 -21.13 10.60
CA LYS A 166 9.18 -22.16 9.70
C LYS A 166 8.22 -23.35 9.58
N GLU A 167 7.72 -23.84 10.71
CA GLU A 167 6.75 -24.96 10.75
C GLU A 167 5.47 -24.63 9.95
N GLU A 168 4.94 -23.40 10.08
CA GLU A 168 3.74 -22.98 9.37
C GLU A 168 3.99 -22.77 7.86
N VAL A 169 5.15 -22.22 7.51
CA VAL A 169 5.56 -22.07 6.11
C VAL A 169 5.74 -23.42 5.44
N GLU A 170 6.38 -24.40 6.10
CA GLU A 170 6.54 -25.75 5.55
C GLU A 170 5.18 -26.38 5.21
N LYS A 171 4.20 -26.31 6.12
CA LYS A 171 2.84 -26.82 5.87
C LYS A 171 2.15 -26.08 4.72
N ALA A 172 2.31 -24.76 4.64
CA ALA A 172 1.73 -23.97 3.57
C ALA A 172 2.37 -24.30 2.21
N VAL A 173 3.67 -24.56 2.19
CA VAL A 173 4.41 -24.96 1.00
C VAL A 173 3.94 -26.34 0.52
N GLU A 174 3.81 -27.32 1.41
CA GLU A 174 3.27 -28.65 1.07
C GLU A 174 1.89 -28.56 0.42
N LEU A 175 0.99 -27.77 1.00
CA LEU A 175 -0.36 -27.55 0.45
C LEU A 175 -0.33 -26.94 -0.97
N LEU A 176 0.62 -26.06 -1.26
CA LEU A 176 0.74 -25.40 -2.56
C LEU A 176 1.45 -26.27 -3.61
N TYR A 177 2.35 -27.16 -3.20
CA TYR A 177 3.04 -28.08 -4.13
C TYR A 177 2.12 -29.17 -4.67
N ASP A 178 1.09 -29.58 -3.92
CA ASP A 178 0.09 -30.52 -4.40
C ASP A 178 -0.79 -29.96 -5.55
N ALA A 179 -0.78 -28.64 -5.75
CA ALA A 179 -1.49 -27.97 -6.83
C ALA A 179 -0.52 -27.59 -7.96
N ASP A 180 -0.37 -28.45 -8.98
CA ASP A 180 0.48 -28.19 -10.16
C ASP A 180 0.19 -26.81 -10.80
N HIS A 181 -1.11 -26.46 -10.92
CA HIS A 181 -1.58 -25.15 -11.36
C HIS A 181 -3.05 -24.94 -10.99
N LEU A 182 -3.39 -23.83 -10.36
CA LEU A 182 -4.77 -23.50 -9.98
C LEU A 182 -5.53 -22.91 -11.18
N TYR A 183 -6.75 -23.36 -11.43
CA TYR A 183 -7.64 -22.66 -12.37
C TYR A 183 -8.09 -21.32 -11.79
N TYR A 184 -8.53 -21.34 -10.54
CA TYR A 184 -8.98 -20.14 -9.82
C TYR A 184 -8.35 -20.08 -8.43
N PHE A 185 -7.85 -18.91 -8.07
CA PHE A 185 -7.38 -18.59 -6.72
C PHE A 185 -8.17 -17.40 -6.18
N PHE A 186 -8.99 -17.64 -5.16
CA PHE A 186 -9.75 -16.60 -4.47
C PHE A 186 -9.16 -16.36 -3.08
N THR A 187 -9.04 -15.11 -2.71
CA THR A 187 -8.46 -14.73 -1.43
C THR A 187 -9.09 -13.44 -0.91
N ASP A 188 -9.13 -13.28 0.41
CA ASP A 188 -9.38 -11.98 1.04
C ASP A 188 -8.07 -11.20 1.13
N ARG A 189 -8.15 -9.90 1.39
CA ARG A 189 -6.99 -9.01 1.51
C ARG A 189 -6.55 -8.85 2.96
N ASP A 190 -7.36 -8.17 3.75
CA ASP A 190 -7.00 -7.72 5.09
C ASP A 190 -7.09 -8.89 6.07
N GLY A 191 -6.02 -9.13 6.81
CA GLY A 191 -5.84 -10.33 7.65
C GLY A 191 -5.37 -11.59 6.90
N THR A 192 -5.40 -11.59 5.56
CA THR A 192 -5.01 -12.76 4.74
C THR A 192 -3.74 -12.49 3.93
N LEU A 193 -3.82 -11.63 2.91
CA LEU A 193 -2.67 -11.24 2.08
C LEU A 193 -1.85 -10.09 2.68
N LYS A 194 -2.45 -9.35 3.60
CA LYS A 194 -1.86 -8.23 4.34
C LYS A 194 -2.38 -8.28 5.76
N SER A 195 -1.48 -8.29 6.75
CA SER A 195 -1.79 -8.10 8.18
C SER A 195 -2.75 -6.92 8.38
N TYR A 196 -3.61 -6.98 9.39
CA TYR A 196 -4.50 -5.87 9.72
C TYR A 196 -3.76 -4.56 9.98
N ALA A 197 -4.44 -3.44 9.71
CA ALA A 197 -4.00 -2.11 10.06
C ALA A 197 -5.07 -1.44 10.94
N CYS A 198 -4.65 -0.59 11.87
CA CYS A 198 -5.58 0.15 12.72
C CYS A 198 -6.41 1.19 11.94
N SER A 199 -5.94 1.57 10.74
CA SER A 199 -6.56 2.55 9.87
C SER A 199 -6.49 2.09 8.42
N TYR A 200 -7.63 1.98 7.73
CA TYR A 200 -7.69 1.51 6.35
C TYR A 200 -6.88 2.38 5.37
N PRO A 201 -6.91 3.74 5.44
CA PRO A 201 -6.03 4.60 4.64
C PRO A 201 -4.53 4.26 4.75
N SER A 202 -4.10 3.73 5.90
CA SER A 202 -2.71 3.30 6.12
C SER A 202 -2.48 1.81 5.90
N SER A 203 -3.50 1.04 5.49
CA SER A 203 -3.41 -0.39 5.19
C SER A 203 -2.70 -0.63 3.84
N ILE A 204 -1.63 0.11 3.54
CA ILE A 204 -0.86 -0.02 2.29
C ILE A 204 -0.19 -1.39 2.23
N GLN A 205 -0.33 -2.07 1.10
CA GLN A 205 0.32 -3.36 0.85
C GLN A 205 1.84 -3.18 0.67
N PRO A 206 2.69 -3.88 1.43
CA PRO A 206 4.13 -3.81 1.23
C PRO A 206 4.54 -4.27 -0.17
N ALA A 207 5.53 -3.59 -0.76
CA ALA A 207 5.98 -3.88 -2.13
C ALA A 207 6.45 -5.33 -2.34
N TYR A 208 7.14 -5.92 -1.36
CA TYR A 208 7.57 -7.31 -1.44
C TYR A 208 6.37 -8.27 -1.60
N SER A 209 5.28 -8.00 -0.88
CA SER A 209 4.06 -8.80 -0.92
C SER A 209 3.38 -8.66 -2.28
N GLY A 210 3.31 -7.42 -2.82
CA GLY A 210 2.79 -7.18 -4.16
C GLY A 210 3.55 -7.93 -5.26
N VAL A 211 4.88 -7.94 -5.20
CA VAL A 211 5.74 -8.66 -6.17
C VAL A 211 5.57 -10.18 -6.05
N ILE A 212 5.56 -10.72 -4.83
CA ILE A 212 5.39 -12.17 -4.59
C ILE A 212 4.03 -12.63 -5.11
N GLN A 213 2.96 -11.89 -4.79
CA GLN A 213 1.61 -12.22 -5.26
C GLN A 213 1.51 -12.14 -6.78
N ALA A 214 2.08 -11.12 -7.43
CA ALA A 214 2.12 -11.05 -8.88
C ALA A 214 2.86 -12.24 -9.52
N GLN A 215 3.99 -12.67 -8.94
CA GLN A 215 4.70 -13.85 -9.43
C GLN A 215 3.92 -15.14 -9.21
N PHE A 216 3.23 -15.27 -8.08
CA PHE A 216 2.33 -16.40 -7.81
C PHE A 216 1.20 -16.44 -8.85
N ALA A 217 0.48 -15.34 -9.05
CA ALA A 217 -0.58 -15.27 -10.05
C ALA A 217 -0.09 -15.63 -11.45
N ARG A 218 1.12 -15.21 -11.83
CA ARG A 218 1.67 -15.51 -13.16
C ARG A 218 2.04 -16.98 -13.36
N ARG A 219 2.44 -17.68 -12.30
CA ARG A 219 3.09 -19.00 -12.39
C ARG A 219 2.22 -20.14 -11.89
N CYS A 220 1.28 -19.84 -11.00
CA CYS A 220 0.60 -20.84 -10.19
C CYS A 220 -0.92 -20.81 -10.38
N ALA A 221 -1.49 -19.79 -11.04
CA ALA A 221 -2.93 -19.68 -11.21
C ALA A 221 -3.32 -19.07 -12.57
N GLN A 222 -4.42 -19.55 -13.17
CA GLN A 222 -4.94 -18.96 -14.41
C GLN A 222 -5.73 -17.68 -14.13
N THR A 223 -6.45 -17.64 -13.01
CA THR A 223 -7.16 -16.44 -12.54
C THR A 223 -7.03 -16.29 -11.04
N CYS A 224 -6.57 -15.10 -10.63
CA CYS A 224 -6.47 -14.71 -9.23
C CYS A 224 -7.48 -13.60 -8.93
N CYS A 225 -8.20 -13.71 -7.82
CA CYS A 225 -9.22 -12.77 -7.39
C CYS A 225 -9.03 -12.40 -5.92
N ILE A 226 -8.91 -11.10 -5.64
CA ILE A 226 -9.02 -10.54 -4.28
C ILE A 226 -10.46 -10.11 -4.08
N LEU A 227 -11.14 -10.65 -3.08
CA LEU A 227 -12.49 -10.26 -2.69
C LEU A 227 -12.45 -9.58 -1.32
N THR A 228 -12.88 -8.33 -1.25
CA THR A 228 -12.87 -7.53 -0.02
C THR A 228 -14.20 -6.80 0.19
N THR A 229 -14.48 -6.45 1.43
CA THR A 229 -15.60 -5.57 1.80
C THR A 229 -15.30 -4.11 1.49
N ALA A 230 -14.03 -3.73 1.40
CA ALA A 230 -13.59 -2.36 1.10
C ALA A 230 -14.10 -1.87 -0.27
N PRO A 231 -14.24 -0.54 -0.46
CA PRO A 231 -14.64 0.02 -1.74
C PRO A 231 -13.52 -0.11 -2.79
N MET A 232 -13.86 0.17 -4.07
CA MET A 232 -12.89 0.05 -5.16
C MET A 232 -11.85 1.18 -5.17
N MET A 233 -12.33 2.42 -4.99
CA MET A 233 -11.59 3.69 -5.12
C MET A 233 -11.99 4.63 -3.98
N HIS A 234 -11.34 5.80 -3.89
CA HIS A 234 -11.55 6.82 -2.85
C HIS A 234 -11.18 6.27 -1.47
N VAL A 235 -9.91 5.86 -1.33
CA VAL A 235 -9.40 5.03 -0.22
C VAL A 235 -10.02 3.63 -0.30
N GLY A 236 -9.93 3.04 -1.48
CA GLY A 236 -10.37 1.67 -1.77
C GLY A 236 -9.22 0.72 -2.03
N VAL A 237 -9.57 -0.52 -2.36
CA VAL A 237 -8.60 -1.62 -2.52
C VAL A 237 -7.53 -1.34 -3.58
N LEU A 238 -7.88 -0.62 -4.64
CA LEU A 238 -6.93 -0.24 -5.70
C LEU A 238 -5.94 0.85 -5.25
N ASP A 239 -6.33 1.69 -4.28
CA ASP A 239 -5.46 2.76 -3.75
C ASP A 239 -4.41 2.20 -2.77
N VAL A 240 -4.74 1.10 -2.09
CA VAL A 240 -3.90 0.51 -1.05
C VAL A 240 -3.16 -0.77 -1.51
N SER A 241 -3.43 -1.27 -2.71
CA SER A 241 -2.74 -2.43 -3.29
C SER A 241 -1.52 -2.00 -4.09
N THR A 242 -0.46 -2.79 -4.00
CA THR A 242 0.80 -2.56 -4.73
C THR A 242 1.10 -3.65 -5.76
N ILE A 243 0.15 -4.58 -5.96
CA ILE A 243 0.22 -5.57 -7.04
C ILE A 243 0.02 -4.82 -8.36
N PRO A 244 0.88 -5.03 -9.39
CA PRO A 244 0.67 -4.43 -10.69
C PRO A 244 -0.69 -4.85 -11.31
N PRO A 245 -1.31 -3.98 -12.13
CA PRO A 245 -2.52 -4.36 -12.86
C PRO A 245 -2.32 -5.60 -13.75
N GLY A 246 -3.38 -6.39 -13.93
CA GLY A 246 -3.40 -7.57 -14.81
C GLY A 246 -3.00 -8.90 -14.14
N TYR A 247 -2.61 -8.89 -12.86
CA TYR A 247 -2.30 -10.13 -12.12
C TYR A 247 -3.46 -10.62 -11.25
N TYR A 248 -4.24 -9.70 -10.68
CA TYR A 248 -5.39 -10.01 -9.82
C TYR A 248 -6.60 -9.21 -10.29
N TYR A 249 -7.77 -9.86 -10.24
CA TYR A 249 -9.06 -9.18 -10.31
C TYR A 249 -9.47 -8.76 -8.90
N TYR A 250 -10.01 -7.55 -8.79
CA TYR A 250 -10.42 -6.99 -7.50
C TYR A 250 -11.93 -6.95 -7.42
N GLY A 251 -12.50 -7.72 -6.50
CA GLY A 251 -13.89 -7.67 -6.07
C GLY A 251 -14.02 -6.78 -4.84
N ALA A 252 -14.54 -5.58 -5.04
CA ALA A 252 -14.81 -4.61 -3.97
C ALA A 252 -16.27 -4.67 -3.54
N SER A 253 -16.59 -4.03 -2.40
CA SER A 253 -17.96 -3.93 -1.89
C SER A 253 -18.62 -5.31 -1.74
N ALA A 254 -17.86 -6.30 -1.22
CA ALA A 254 -18.25 -7.71 -1.13
C ALA A 254 -18.63 -8.34 -2.49
N GLY A 255 -17.93 -7.93 -3.55
CA GLY A 255 -18.08 -8.46 -4.91
C GLY A 255 -19.24 -7.83 -5.68
N ARG A 256 -19.74 -6.66 -5.25
CA ARG A 256 -20.73 -5.87 -6.01
C ARG A 256 -20.08 -4.98 -7.06
N GLU A 257 -18.77 -4.78 -6.97
CA GLU A 257 -17.97 -4.07 -7.97
C GLU A 257 -16.71 -4.88 -8.25
N TRP A 258 -16.34 -4.98 -9.53
CA TRP A 258 -15.20 -5.75 -10.00
C TRP A 258 -14.35 -4.93 -10.94
N PHE A 259 -13.04 -4.98 -10.69
CA PHE A 259 -12.01 -4.43 -11.56
C PHE A 259 -11.15 -5.60 -12.07
N ILE A 260 -11.27 -5.90 -13.36
CA ILE A 260 -10.49 -6.94 -14.03
C ILE A 260 -9.30 -6.26 -14.70
N ASP A 261 -9.59 -5.26 -15.53
CA ASP A 261 -8.62 -4.39 -16.18
C ASP A 261 -9.25 -3.01 -16.48
N PRO A 262 -8.52 -2.03 -17.02
CA PRO A 262 -9.07 -0.71 -17.32
C PRO A 262 -10.28 -0.70 -18.28
N ALA A 263 -10.37 -1.68 -19.19
CA ALA A 263 -11.47 -1.83 -20.14
C ALA A 263 -12.61 -2.70 -19.59
N ASN A 264 -12.30 -3.66 -18.72
CA ASN A 264 -13.25 -4.62 -18.16
C ASN A 264 -13.52 -4.32 -16.68
N LYS A 265 -14.64 -3.62 -16.45
CA LYS A 265 -15.16 -3.34 -15.11
C LYS A 265 -16.59 -3.83 -15.04
N PHE A 266 -16.96 -4.43 -13.92
CA PHE A 266 -18.33 -4.83 -13.65
C PHE A 266 -18.83 -4.13 -12.40
N LYS A 267 -20.06 -3.67 -12.43
CA LYS A 267 -20.78 -3.20 -11.25
C LYS A 267 -22.14 -3.87 -11.24
N ASP A 268 -22.61 -4.21 -10.06
CA ASP A 268 -23.98 -4.64 -9.87
C ASP A 268 -24.95 -3.58 -10.41
N THR A 269 -26.14 -4.00 -10.81
CA THR A 269 -27.19 -3.13 -11.37
C THR A 269 -28.49 -3.23 -10.57
N SER A 270 -28.46 -3.90 -9.42
CA SER A 270 -29.62 -4.04 -8.53
C SER A 270 -30.12 -2.72 -7.95
N ILE A 271 -29.26 -1.70 -7.84
CA ILE A 271 -29.60 -0.40 -7.27
C ILE A 271 -29.84 0.62 -8.40
N PRO A 272 -30.99 1.33 -8.40
CA PRO A 272 -31.23 2.40 -9.37
C PRO A 272 -30.18 3.51 -9.30
N GLU A 273 -29.76 4.01 -10.47
CA GLU A 273 -28.73 5.06 -10.58
C GLU A 273 -29.04 6.29 -9.73
N LYS A 274 -30.31 6.71 -9.66
CA LYS A 274 -30.75 7.83 -8.82
C LYS A 274 -30.43 7.65 -7.33
N HIS A 275 -30.47 6.41 -6.83
CA HIS A 275 -30.15 6.11 -5.42
C HIS A 275 -28.64 6.06 -5.21
N LEU A 276 -27.86 5.61 -6.20
CA LEU A 276 -26.41 5.68 -6.17
C LEU A 276 -25.93 7.14 -6.18
N GLN A 277 -26.53 8.00 -7.01
CA GLN A 277 -26.24 9.45 -7.02
C GLN A 277 -26.58 10.11 -5.68
N LEU A 278 -27.63 9.68 -5.01
CA LEU A 278 -27.96 10.18 -3.67
C LEU A 278 -26.88 9.79 -2.65
N LEU A 279 -26.37 8.55 -2.70
CA LEU A 279 -25.23 8.13 -1.86
C LEU A 279 -23.95 8.88 -2.20
N ASP A 280 -23.72 9.25 -3.46
CA ASP A 280 -22.59 10.10 -3.87
C ASP A 280 -22.68 11.49 -3.23
N GLN A 281 -23.88 12.08 -3.20
CA GLN A 281 -24.11 13.36 -2.52
C GLN A 281 -23.87 13.23 -1.00
N VAL A 282 -24.38 12.18 -0.37
CA VAL A 282 -24.11 11.90 1.06
C VAL A 282 -22.60 11.82 1.31
N PHE A 283 -21.88 11.03 0.50
CA PHE A 283 -20.43 10.85 0.65
C PHE A 283 -19.68 12.18 0.50
N GLN A 284 -20.02 13.01 -0.49
CA GLN A 284 -19.38 14.31 -0.70
C GLN A 284 -19.63 15.29 0.45
N ASN A 285 -20.87 15.35 0.96
CA ASN A 285 -21.20 16.20 2.10
C ASN A 285 -20.47 15.76 3.39
N ILE A 286 -20.38 14.45 3.64
CA ILE A 286 -19.59 13.95 4.78
C ILE A 286 -18.10 14.22 4.55
N GLN A 287 -17.59 14.06 3.34
CA GLN A 287 -16.19 14.38 3.04
C GLN A 287 -15.87 15.85 3.36
N GLN A 288 -16.73 16.80 2.99
CA GLN A 288 -16.59 18.22 3.35
C GLN A 288 -16.70 18.45 4.86
N LEU A 289 -17.59 17.73 5.56
CA LEU A 289 -17.68 17.78 7.02
C LEU A 289 -16.34 17.39 7.67
N LEU A 290 -15.67 16.36 7.15
CA LEU A 290 -14.38 15.88 7.64
C LEU A 290 -13.20 16.82 7.34
N GLU A 291 -13.38 17.86 6.54
CA GLU A 291 -12.38 18.92 6.36
C GLU A 291 -12.34 19.88 7.54
N ARG A 292 -13.41 19.95 8.35
CA ARG A 292 -13.44 20.75 9.58
C ARG A 292 -12.46 20.18 10.60
N GLN A 293 -11.79 21.07 11.33
CA GLN A 293 -10.66 20.71 12.20
C GLN A 293 -11.05 19.69 13.27
N GLU A 294 -12.26 19.83 13.81
CA GLU A 294 -12.87 18.97 14.83
C GLU A 294 -13.15 17.55 14.31
N PHE A 295 -13.57 17.39 13.05
CA PHE A 295 -13.95 16.09 12.47
C PHE A 295 -12.83 15.42 11.68
N ARG A 296 -11.72 16.13 11.41
CA ARG A 296 -10.61 15.60 10.60
C ARG A 296 -10.04 14.28 11.13
N VAL A 297 -10.11 14.04 12.44
CA VAL A 297 -9.65 12.79 13.06
C VAL A 297 -10.33 11.55 12.47
N PHE A 298 -11.61 11.62 12.11
CA PHE A 298 -12.38 10.49 11.59
C PHE A 298 -11.95 10.03 10.19
N THR A 299 -11.12 10.81 9.49
CA THR A 299 -10.47 10.35 8.25
C THR A 299 -9.45 9.24 8.50
N TRP A 300 -8.88 9.16 9.70
CA TRP A 300 -7.81 8.23 10.05
C TRP A 300 -8.23 7.14 11.05
N VAL A 301 -9.38 7.28 11.70
CA VAL A 301 -9.89 6.28 12.66
C VAL A 301 -10.49 5.10 11.91
N GLY A 302 -10.09 3.87 12.26
CA GLY A 302 -10.71 2.65 11.74
C GLY A 302 -10.77 2.58 10.21
N SER A 303 -11.95 2.35 9.65
CA SER A 303 -12.16 2.29 8.19
C SER A 303 -12.09 3.66 7.50
N GLY A 304 -12.18 4.75 8.26
CA GLY A 304 -12.37 6.10 7.73
C GLY A 304 -13.73 6.26 7.02
N LEU A 305 -13.82 7.22 6.11
CA LEU A 305 -14.97 7.38 5.23
C LEU A 305 -14.85 6.45 4.02
N GLN A 306 -15.83 5.57 3.80
CA GLN A 306 -15.84 4.62 2.70
C GLN A 306 -17.19 4.63 1.97
N LYS A 307 -17.15 4.68 0.64
CA LYS A 307 -18.34 4.54 -0.21
C LYS A 307 -18.38 3.15 -0.84
N HIS A 308 -19.15 2.24 -0.25
CA HIS A 308 -19.39 0.94 -0.83
C HIS A 308 -20.55 1.01 -1.84
N TYR A 309 -20.68 -0.04 -2.66
CA TYR A 309 -21.86 -0.19 -3.50
C TYR A 309 -23.12 -0.38 -2.64
N GLY A 310 -23.94 0.67 -2.56
CA GLY A 310 -25.24 0.68 -1.87
C GLY A 310 -25.24 1.20 -0.43
N HIS A 311 -24.09 1.64 0.11
CA HIS A 311 -24.03 2.32 1.40
C HIS A 311 -22.75 3.14 1.58
N VAL A 312 -22.80 4.12 2.48
CA VAL A 312 -21.65 4.88 2.97
C VAL A 312 -21.36 4.47 4.40
N THR A 313 -20.10 4.21 4.72
CA THR A 313 -19.63 3.88 6.07
C THR A 313 -18.67 4.97 6.54
N ILE A 314 -18.78 5.37 7.79
CA ILE A 314 -17.80 6.23 8.48
C ILE A 314 -17.51 5.66 9.85
N ALA A 315 -16.24 5.38 10.12
CA ALA A 315 -15.79 5.01 11.46
C ALA A 315 -15.90 6.22 12.39
N HIS A 316 -16.62 6.06 13.50
CA HIS A 316 -16.75 7.07 14.56
C HIS A 316 -16.02 6.67 15.84
N GLN A 317 -15.45 5.46 15.90
CA GLN A 317 -14.65 4.99 17.03
C GLN A 317 -13.72 3.85 16.60
N ASP A 318 -12.59 3.65 17.28
CA ASP A 318 -11.74 2.48 17.11
C ASP A 318 -11.88 1.46 18.27
N ILE A 319 -11.23 0.30 18.13
CA ILE A 319 -11.27 -0.76 19.13
C ILE A 319 -10.63 -0.37 20.47
N TYR A 320 -9.84 0.70 20.50
CA TYR A 320 -9.14 1.18 21.69
C TYR A 320 -9.90 2.29 22.42
N GLY A 321 -10.95 2.84 21.81
CA GLY A 321 -11.71 3.94 22.39
C GLY A 321 -10.98 5.29 22.29
N SER A 322 -10.20 5.50 21.22
CA SER A 322 -9.33 6.68 21.10
C SER A 322 -10.09 7.99 20.86
N VAL A 323 -11.34 7.95 20.42
CA VAL A 323 -12.17 9.14 20.17
C VAL A 323 -13.10 9.39 21.36
N SER A 324 -13.33 10.65 21.75
CA SER A 324 -14.30 10.96 22.80
C SER A 324 -15.73 10.62 22.36
N ASN A 325 -16.55 10.14 23.30
CA ASN A 325 -17.95 9.82 23.00
C ASN A 325 -18.73 11.05 22.53
N GLU A 326 -18.46 12.22 23.12
CA GLU A 326 -19.06 13.51 22.75
C GLU A 326 -18.84 13.83 21.27
N LEU A 327 -17.58 13.80 20.81
CA LEU A 327 -17.23 14.08 19.41
C LEU A 327 -17.83 13.03 18.46
N SER A 328 -17.92 11.77 18.90
CA SER A 328 -18.56 10.70 18.13
C SER A 328 -20.09 10.88 18.01
N GLU A 329 -20.76 11.44 19.02
CA GLU A 329 -22.19 11.78 18.94
C GLU A 329 -22.41 13.01 18.06
N GLU A 330 -21.58 14.05 18.19
CA GLU A 330 -21.62 15.24 17.33
C GLU A 330 -21.48 14.88 15.84
N LEU A 331 -20.54 13.98 15.50
CA LEU A 331 -20.41 13.48 14.13
C LEU A 331 -21.68 12.77 13.67
N PHE A 332 -22.28 11.95 14.53
CA PHE A 332 -23.50 11.22 14.20
C PHE A 332 -24.67 12.16 13.92
N ASP A 333 -24.83 13.21 14.73
CA ASP A 333 -25.87 14.23 14.57
C ASP A 333 -25.70 15.01 13.26
N GLU A 334 -24.47 15.42 12.92
CA GLU A 334 -24.18 16.10 11.64
C GLU A 334 -24.45 15.18 10.44
N ILE A 335 -24.10 13.88 10.51
CA ILE A 335 -24.43 12.90 9.46
C ILE A 335 -25.95 12.77 9.31
N HIS A 336 -26.67 12.67 10.43
CA HIS A 336 -28.12 12.57 10.41
C HIS A 336 -28.75 13.83 9.80
N HIS A 337 -28.21 15.01 10.10
CA HIS A 337 -28.63 16.27 9.50
C HIS A 337 -28.40 16.29 7.98
N ILE A 338 -27.22 15.88 7.51
CA ILE A 338 -26.90 15.77 6.08
C ILE A 338 -27.91 14.85 5.37
N VAL A 339 -28.18 13.66 5.94
CA VAL A 339 -29.12 12.70 5.36
C VAL A 339 -30.54 13.26 5.34
N SER A 340 -30.97 13.95 6.41
CA SER A 340 -32.30 14.58 6.49
C SER A 340 -32.47 15.71 5.48
N MET A 341 -31.41 16.44 5.10
CA MET A 341 -31.48 17.45 4.05
C MET A 341 -31.59 16.84 2.65
N LEU A 342 -30.94 15.69 2.42
CA LEU A 342 -30.92 15.01 1.11
C LEU A 342 -32.13 14.09 0.88
N ASP A 343 -32.70 13.52 1.94
CA ASP A 343 -33.93 12.71 1.92
C ASP A 343 -34.90 13.17 3.03
N PRO A 344 -35.55 14.35 2.89
CA PRO A 344 -36.42 14.93 3.92
C PRO A 344 -37.60 14.03 4.32
N ASP A 345 -38.12 13.26 3.37
CA ASP A 345 -39.22 12.34 3.61
C ASP A 345 -38.76 11.00 4.22
N SER A 346 -37.44 10.79 4.38
CA SER A 346 -36.83 9.56 4.90
C SER A 346 -37.32 8.30 4.19
N ASN A 347 -37.50 8.34 2.87
CA ASN A 347 -38.06 7.22 2.11
C ASN A 347 -36.99 6.30 1.52
N ILE A 348 -35.77 6.82 1.33
CA ILE A 348 -34.72 6.17 0.55
C ILE A 348 -33.53 5.78 1.44
N LEU A 349 -33.12 6.67 2.35
CA LEU A 349 -31.93 6.49 3.18
C LEU A 349 -32.29 6.16 4.63
N ASP A 350 -31.42 5.40 5.27
CA ASP A 350 -31.49 5.07 6.69
C ASP A 350 -30.10 5.21 7.32
N VAL A 351 -30.01 5.76 8.52
CA VAL A 351 -28.75 5.95 9.24
C VAL A 351 -28.69 4.96 10.40
N LYS A 352 -27.69 4.07 10.37
CA LYS A 352 -27.49 3.03 11.38
C LYS A 352 -26.19 3.25 12.12
N LYS A 353 -26.25 3.33 13.44
CA LYS A 353 -25.08 3.39 14.31
C LYS A 353 -24.74 2.00 14.82
N THR A 354 -23.45 1.66 14.81
CA THR A 354 -22.91 0.47 15.47
C THR A 354 -21.96 0.89 16.59
N LYS A 355 -21.17 -0.03 17.15
CA LYS A 355 -20.18 0.33 18.17
C LYS A 355 -19.04 1.20 17.61
N LEU A 356 -18.66 0.96 16.34
CA LEU A 356 -17.46 1.55 15.73
C LEU A 356 -17.77 2.38 14.48
N ASP A 357 -18.84 2.03 13.76
CA ASP A 357 -19.18 2.63 12.48
C ASP A 357 -20.62 3.18 12.45
N THR A 358 -20.77 4.31 11.76
CA THR A 358 -22.05 4.87 11.32
C THR A 358 -22.22 4.54 9.85
N LYS A 359 -23.37 4.01 9.47
CA LYS A 359 -23.67 3.57 8.10
C LYS A 359 -24.91 4.27 7.57
N VAL A 360 -24.78 4.91 6.42
CA VAL A 360 -25.91 5.41 5.63
C VAL A 360 -26.23 4.37 4.57
N VAL A 361 -27.38 3.72 4.69
CA VAL A 361 -27.81 2.59 3.86
C VAL A 361 -29.09 2.93 3.10
N LEU A 362 -29.35 2.22 1.99
CA LEU A 362 -30.64 2.30 1.30
C LEU A 362 -31.71 1.45 2.02
N LYS A 363 -32.94 1.97 2.12
CA LYS A 363 -34.08 1.24 2.69
C LYS A 363 -34.45 0.03 1.82
N VAL A 364 -34.89 -1.03 2.51
CA VAL A 364 -34.81 -2.48 2.16
C VAL A 364 -35.56 -2.95 0.89
N SER A 365 -36.18 -2.08 0.10
CA SER A 365 -36.96 -2.55 -1.08
C SER A 365 -36.14 -2.95 -2.32
N LEU A 366 -34.79 -2.95 -2.28
CA LEU A 366 -33.97 -3.04 -3.51
C LEU A 366 -32.74 -3.98 -3.47
N ILE A 367 -32.57 -4.84 -2.46
CA ILE A 367 -31.30 -5.59 -2.31
C ILE A 367 -31.57 -7.11 -2.27
N GLU A 368 -31.48 -7.76 -3.44
CA GLU A 368 -31.27 -9.20 -3.51
C GLU A 368 -29.92 -9.61 -2.89
N ASN A 369 -29.93 -10.76 -2.20
CA ASN A 369 -28.88 -11.28 -1.34
C ASN A 369 -27.48 -11.36 -1.97
N SER A 370 -26.47 -11.06 -1.14
CA SER A 370 -25.03 -11.08 -1.38
C SER A 370 -24.43 -12.41 -1.87
N ILE A 371 -25.18 -13.53 -1.83
CA ILE A 371 -24.70 -14.85 -2.27
C ILE A 371 -24.64 -14.99 -3.81
N GLN A 372 -25.27 -14.08 -4.57
CA GLN A 372 -25.19 -14.10 -6.04
C GLN A 372 -23.87 -13.56 -6.60
N SER A 373 -23.07 -12.77 -5.86
CA SER A 373 -21.89 -12.07 -6.41
C SER A 373 -20.78 -13.03 -6.85
N LEU A 374 -20.49 -14.07 -6.06
CA LEU A 374 -19.49 -15.09 -6.41
C LEU A 374 -19.86 -15.89 -7.66
N LYS A 375 -21.14 -16.25 -7.81
CA LYS A 375 -21.66 -16.95 -9.01
C LYS A 375 -21.67 -16.05 -10.25
N LYS A 376 -21.76 -14.73 -10.09
CA LYS A 376 -21.69 -13.78 -11.21
C LYS A 376 -20.28 -13.71 -11.80
N ILE A 377 -19.21 -13.72 -10.99
CA ILE A 377 -17.80 -13.72 -11.46
C ILE A 377 -17.49 -14.93 -12.32
N MET A 378 -17.91 -16.13 -11.93
CA MET A 378 -17.63 -17.35 -12.71
C MET A 378 -18.24 -17.32 -14.12
N LYS A 379 -19.16 -16.37 -14.40
CA LYS A 379 -19.68 -16.12 -15.76
C LYS A 379 -18.86 -15.10 -16.55
N PHE A 380 -18.03 -14.29 -15.89
CA PHE A 380 -17.23 -13.22 -16.48
C PHE A 380 -15.73 -13.57 -16.57
N VAL A 381 -15.27 -14.59 -15.86
CA VAL A 381 -13.92 -15.13 -16.08
C VAL A 381 -14.00 -16.03 -17.32
N PRO A 382 -13.36 -15.67 -18.45
CA PRO A 382 -13.34 -16.53 -19.63
C PRO A 382 -12.69 -17.88 -19.25
N TYR A 383 -13.35 -18.97 -19.67
CA TYR A 383 -12.83 -20.34 -19.55
C TYR A 383 -11.50 -20.51 -20.29
#